data_AF-A0AAX0J2S4-F1
#
_entry.id   AF-A0AAX0J2S4-F1
#
_cell.length_a   1.000
_cell.length_b   1.000
_cell.length_c   1.000
_cell.angle_alpha   90.00
_cell.angle_beta   90.00
_cell.angle_gamma   90.00
#
_symmetry.space_group_name_H-M   'P 1'
#
loop_
_entity.id
_entity.type
_entity.pdbx_description
1 polymer ?
#
loop_
_entity_poly.entity_id
_entity_poly.type
_entity_poly.pdbx_seq_one_letter_code
_entity_poly.pdbx_strand_id
1 'polypeptide(L)'
;MGNIAVHPTCSIQHLGLDADLLKVAQTIGAASVPEGTHCCGSAGDRVLLHPELTESATKEERHSLDSGDYDCFVASNRAWEMGLEMITDRPFERIAVVLERASRPVISP
;
A
#
# COMPACT_ATOMS: atom_id res chain seq x y z
N MET A 1 -1.76 11.71 9.96
CA MET A 1 -1.21 10.36 10.24
C MET A 1 0.31 10.46 10.26
N GLY A 2 1.00 9.52 10.91
CA GLY A 2 2.47 9.48 10.95
C GLY A 2 3.08 9.04 9.63
N ASN A 3 4.01 8.09 9.65
CA ASN A 3 4.70 7.60 8.45
C ASN A 3 3.79 6.65 7.65
N ILE A 4 3.70 6.87 6.34
CA ILE A 4 2.82 6.12 5.45
C ILE A 4 3.64 5.37 4.39
N ALA A 5 3.55 4.05 4.37
CA ALA A 5 4.06 3.22 3.28
C ALA A 5 3.03 3.16 2.15
N VAL A 6 3.43 3.57 0.95
CA VAL A 6 2.58 3.55 -0.24
C VAL A 6 3.07 2.47 -1.19
N HIS A 7 2.19 1.56 -1.58
CA HIS A 7 2.41 0.61 -2.66
C HIS A 7 1.69 1.07 -3.94
N PRO A 8 2.37 1.71 -4.90
CA PRO A 8 1.79 2.02 -6.20
C PRO A 8 1.62 0.73 -6.98
N THR A 9 0.37 0.30 -7.17
CA THR A 9 0.08 -0.93 -7.92
C THR A 9 0.50 -0.79 -9.39
N CYS A 10 0.70 -1.92 -10.08
CA CYS A 10 1.17 -1.90 -11.47
C CYS A 10 0.23 -1.12 -12.42
N SER A 11 -1.08 -1.06 -12.12
CA SER A 11 -2.03 -0.24 -12.89
C SER A 11 -1.82 1.26 -12.68
N ILE A 12 -1.47 1.69 -11.46
CA ILE A 12 -1.11 3.09 -11.17
C ILE A 12 0.15 3.48 -11.95
N GLN A 13 1.16 2.61 -11.93
CA GLN A 13 2.41 2.82 -12.68
C GLN A 13 2.17 2.86 -14.19
N HIS A 14 1.37 1.93 -14.74
CA HIS A 14 1.04 1.93 -16.17
C HIS A 14 0.26 3.17 -16.61
N LEU A 15 -0.54 3.77 -15.72
CA LEU A 15 -1.27 5.00 -15.99
C LEU A 15 -0.43 6.27 -15.75
N GLY A 16 0.81 6.14 -15.23
CA GLY A 16 1.67 7.27 -14.87
C GLY A 16 1.12 8.11 -13.71
N LEU A 17 0.38 7.49 -12.77
CA LEU A 17 -0.29 8.14 -11.65
C LEU A 17 0.45 7.96 -10.31
N ASP A 18 1.67 7.43 -10.33
CA ASP A 18 2.50 7.20 -9.14
C ASP A 18 2.75 8.48 -8.35
N ALA A 19 3.19 9.56 -9.02
CA ALA A 19 3.39 10.86 -8.39
C ALA A 19 2.09 11.44 -7.80
N ASP A 20 0.96 11.27 -8.49
CA ASP A 20 -0.34 11.77 -8.00
C ASP A 20 -0.81 10.99 -6.77
N LEU A 21 -0.67 9.67 -6.77
CA LEU A 21 -0.97 8.83 -5.61
C LEU A 21 -0.12 9.24 -4.40
N LEU A 22 1.19 9.41 -4.60
CA LEU A 22 2.09 9.81 -3.53
C LEU A 22 1.74 11.21 -3.01
N LYS A 23 1.43 12.15 -3.91
CA LYS A 23 1.01 13.51 -3.55
C LYS A 23 -0.26 13.52 -2.71
N VAL A 24 -1.25 12.68 -3.03
CA VAL A 24 -2.46 12.53 -2.21
C VAL A 24 -2.10 11.97 -0.83
N ALA A 25 -1.29 10.91 -0.75
CA ALA A 25 -0.86 10.33 0.52
C ALA A 25 -0.07 11.33 1.38
N GLN A 26 0.75 12.20 0.76
CA GLN A 26 1.49 13.26 1.45
C GLN A 26 0.59 14.34 2.06
N THR A 27 -0.65 14.51 1.60
CA THR A 27 -1.60 15.41 2.28
C THR A 27 -2.12 14.84 3.60
N ILE A 28 -1.93 13.53 3.82
CA ILE A 28 -2.45 12.78 4.96
C ILE A 28 -1.38 12.54 6.04
N GLY A 29 -0.11 12.37 5.64
CA GLY A 29 1.02 12.09 6.51
C GLY A 29 2.35 12.02 5.76
N ALA A 30 3.42 11.58 6.42
CA ALA A 30 4.74 11.46 5.81
C ALA A 30 4.80 10.20 4.91
N ALA A 31 4.41 10.35 3.65
CA ALA A 31 4.27 9.24 2.73
C ALA A 31 5.52 8.99 1.87
N SER A 32 5.89 7.71 1.75
CA SER A 32 6.99 7.23 0.90
C SER A 32 6.65 5.88 0.29
N VAL A 33 7.30 5.56 -0.83
CA VAL A 33 7.25 4.22 -1.43
C VAL A 33 8.42 3.42 -0.85
N PRO A 34 8.18 2.30 -0.15
CA PRO A 34 9.26 1.44 0.35
C PRO A 34 10.19 0.98 -0.77
N GLU A 35 11.46 0.72 -0.42
CA GLU A 35 12.38 0.10 -1.36
C GLU A 35 11.91 -1.32 -1.72
N GLY A 36 12.23 -1.77 -2.92
CA GLY A 36 11.78 -3.08 -3.40
C GLY A 36 10.28 -3.15 -3.70
N THR A 37 9.52 -2.05 -3.64
CA THR A 37 8.13 -2.02 -4.11
C THR A 37 8.08 -2.14 -5.63
N HIS A 38 7.42 -3.19 -6.11
CA HIS A 38 7.16 -3.46 -7.53
C HIS A 38 5.87 -4.28 -7.69
N CYS A 39 5.69 -4.96 -8.83
CA CYS A 39 4.55 -5.83 -9.03
C CYS A 39 4.46 -6.90 -7.93
N CYS A 40 3.37 -6.93 -7.16
CA CYS A 40 3.20 -7.88 -6.05
C CYS A 40 2.89 -9.32 -6.49
N GLY A 41 2.72 -9.62 -7.79
CA GLY A 41 2.44 -10.99 -8.27
C GLY A 41 1.02 -11.53 -8.03
N SER A 42 0.17 -10.83 -7.27
CA SER A 42 -1.18 -11.32 -6.91
C SER A 42 -2.16 -11.44 -8.08
N ALA A 43 -1.99 -10.60 -9.13
CA ALA A 43 -2.73 -10.57 -10.39
C ALA A 43 -4.06 -11.36 -10.45
N GLY A 44 -5.12 -10.82 -9.85
CA GLY A 44 -6.44 -11.46 -9.80
C GLY A 44 -6.53 -12.45 -8.65
N ASP A 45 -6.76 -13.72 -8.96
CA ASP A 45 -6.88 -14.84 -8.02
C ASP A 45 -5.55 -15.57 -7.78
N ARG A 46 -4.44 -15.14 -8.40
CA ARG A 46 -3.16 -15.82 -8.29
C ARG A 46 -2.62 -15.87 -6.87
N VAL A 47 -2.89 -14.87 -6.03
CA VAL A 47 -2.48 -14.97 -4.62
C VAL A 47 -3.19 -16.10 -3.87
N LEU A 48 -4.38 -16.52 -4.34
CA LEU A 48 -5.13 -17.65 -3.77
C LEU A 48 -4.65 -19.00 -4.34
N LEU A 49 -4.29 -19.03 -5.62
CA LEU A 49 -3.93 -20.27 -6.33
C LEU A 49 -2.42 -20.56 -6.30
N HIS A 50 -1.59 -19.52 -6.22
CA HIS A 50 -0.13 -19.50 -6.33
C HIS A 50 0.49 -18.49 -5.35
N PRO A 51 0.27 -18.64 -4.03
CA PRO A 51 0.79 -17.71 -3.02
C PRO A 51 2.32 -17.56 -3.06
N GLU A 52 3.04 -18.58 -3.53
CA GLU A 52 4.50 -18.57 -3.70
C GLU A 52 4.99 -17.46 -4.64
N LEU A 53 4.17 -17.04 -5.61
CA LEU A 53 4.51 -15.97 -6.54
C LEU A 53 4.45 -14.61 -5.85
N THR A 54 3.38 -14.36 -5.09
CA THR A 54 3.24 -13.12 -4.32
C THR A 54 4.30 -13.04 -3.23
N GLU A 55 4.61 -14.15 -2.56
CA GLU A 55 5.68 -14.21 -1.57
C GLU A 55 7.05 -13.90 -2.18
N SER A 56 7.38 -14.49 -3.33
CA SER A 56 8.65 -14.21 -4.00
C SER A 56 8.74 -12.76 -4.46
N ALA A 57 7.67 -12.21 -5.03
CA ALA A 57 7.66 -10.86 -5.57
C ALA A 57 7.74 -9.79 -4.47
N THR A 58 7.05 -9.98 -3.35
CA THR A 58 7.01 -8.97 -2.27
C THR A 58 8.15 -9.11 -1.27
N LYS A 59 9.10 -10.02 -1.47
CA LYS A 59 10.16 -10.33 -0.50
C LYS A 59 11.00 -9.11 -0.12
N GLU A 60 11.42 -8.31 -1.10
CA GLU A 60 12.25 -7.11 -0.88
C GLU A 60 11.43 -6.00 -0.22
N GLU A 61 10.22 -5.73 -0.73
CA GLU A 61 9.29 -4.78 -0.13
C GLU A 61 8.99 -5.13 1.33
N ARG A 62 8.74 -6.40 1.65
CA ARG A 62 8.51 -6.86 3.03
C ARG A 62 9.71 -6.53 3.92
N HIS A 63 10.93 -6.75 3.45
CA HIS A 63 12.13 -6.42 4.21
C HIS A 63 12.22 -4.91 4.51
N SER A 64 11.87 -4.06 3.54
CA SER A 64 11.82 -2.61 3.73
C SER A 64 10.70 -2.17 4.66
N LEU A 65 9.53 -2.83 4.61
CA LEU A 65 8.42 -2.59 5.53
C LEU A 65 8.73 -3.03 6.97
N ASP A 66 9.49 -4.11 7.16
CA ASP A 66 9.88 -4.63 8.47
C ASP A 66 11.01 -3.80 9.12
N SER A 67 11.86 -3.18 8.31
CA SER A 67 12.96 -2.32 8.78
C SER A 67 12.57 -0.85 8.91
N GLY A 68 11.53 -0.43 8.19
CA GLY A 68 10.98 0.92 8.26
C GLY A 68 10.02 1.13 9.43
N ASP A 69 9.89 2.39 9.85
CA ASP A 69 8.91 2.82 10.85
C ASP A 69 7.68 3.39 10.14
N TYR A 70 6.62 2.58 10.00
CA TYR A 70 5.40 2.93 9.29
C TYR A 70 4.16 2.73 10.17
N ASP A 71 3.33 3.75 10.24
CA ASP A 71 2.07 3.75 10.99
C ASP A 71 0.86 3.34 10.13
N CYS A 72 0.98 3.46 8.80
CA CYS A 72 -0.11 3.23 7.86
C CYS A 72 0.41 2.66 6.54
N PHE A 73 -0.32 1.70 5.98
CA PHE A 73 0.03 1.00 4.75
C PHE A 73 -1.08 1.22 3.73
N VAL A 74 -0.72 1.73 2.55
CA VAL A 74 -1.68 2.17 1.55
C VAL A 74 -1.48 1.44 0.23
N ALA A 75 -2.57 0.90 -0.30
CA ALA A 75 -2.66 0.39 -1.66
C ALA A 75 -3.74 1.15 -2.46
N SER A 76 -3.71 1.04 -3.78
CA SER A 76 -4.65 1.79 -4.64
C SER A 76 -5.95 1.04 -4.95
N ASN A 77 -6.08 -0.25 -4.64
CA ASN A 77 -7.31 -1.00 -4.83
C ASN A 77 -7.42 -2.26 -3.92
N ARG A 78 -8.65 -2.76 -3.78
CA ARG A 78 -9.02 -3.81 -2.80
C ARG A 78 -8.36 -5.17 -3.00
N ALA A 79 -8.15 -5.60 -4.25
CA ALA A 79 -7.54 -6.90 -4.52
C ALA A 79 -6.08 -6.94 -4.05
N TRP A 80 -5.41 -5.78 -4.09
CA TRP A 80 -4.01 -5.64 -3.70
C TRP A 80 -3.87 -5.53 -2.19
N GLU A 81 -4.83 -4.89 -1.51
CA GLU A 81 -4.90 -4.90 -0.04
C GLU A 81 -4.89 -6.33 0.50
N MET A 82 -5.75 -7.20 -0.02
CA MET A 82 -5.82 -8.60 0.41
C MET A 82 -4.54 -9.36 0.09
N GLY A 83 -3.98 -9.17 -1.12
CA GLY A 83 -2.76 -9.86 -1.54
C GLY A 83 -1.53 -9.48 -0.72
N LEU A 84 -1.37 -8.19 -0.44
CA LEU A 84 -0.27 -7.68 0.38
C LEU A 84 -0.47 -8.02 1.85
N GLU A 85 -1.69 -7.95 2.39
CA GLU A 85 -1.98 -8.30 3.79
C GLU A 85 -1.69 -9.78 4.06
N MET A 86 -2.12 -10.69 3.18
CA MET A 86 -1.85 -12.13 3.30
C MET A 86 -0.35 -12.48 3.37
N ILE A 87 0.51 -11.60 2.85
CA ILE A 87 1.93 -11.90 2.64
C ILE A 87 2.82 -11.02 3.52
N THR A 88 2.48 -9.78 3.78
CA THR A 88 3.27 -8.86 4.62
C THR A 88 2.81 -8.83 6.08
N ASP A 89 1.65 -9.42 6.39
CA ASP A 89 1.01 -9.33 7.69
C ASP A 89 0.83 -7.86 8.15
N ARG A 90 0.58 -6.97 7.17
CA ARG A 90 0.30 -5.54 7.39
C ARG A 90 -1.08 -5.19 6.84
N PRO A 91 -1.87 -4.39 7.58
CA PRO A 91 -3.24 -4.05 7.17
C PRO A 91 -3.20 -2.94 6.11
N PHE A 92 -3.03 -3.32 4.85
CA PHE A 92 -3.09 -2.38 3.74
C PHE A 92 -4.51 -1.85 3.54
N GLU A 93 -4.65 -0.53 3.44
CA GLU A 93 -5.93 0.16 3.23
C GLU A 93 -5.94 0.92 1.91
N ARG A 94 -7.12 1.08 1.30
CA ARG A 94 -7.30 1.92 0.12
C ARG A 94 -7.01 3.39 0.45
N ILE A 95 -6.24 4.08 -0.39
CA ILE A 95 -5.96 5.52 -0.23
C ILE A 95 -7.24 6.36 -0.01
N ALA A 96 -8.33 6.06 -0.70
CA ALA A 96 -9.59 6.79 -0.56
C ALA A 96 -10.23 6.65 0.84
N VAL A 97 -10.09 5.48 1.48
CA VAL A 97 -10.58 5.24 2.85
C VAL A 97 -9.73 5.99 3.86
N VAL A 98 -8.41 5.94 3.66
CA VAL A 98 -7.44 6.63 4.50
C VAL A 98 -7.65 8.16 4.42
N LEU A 99 -7.88 8.69 3.22
CA LEU A 99 -8.19 10.10 2.99
C LEU A 99 -9.53 10.51 3.63
N GLU A 100 -10.57 9.70 3.48
CA GLU A 100 -11.86 9.96 4.13
C GLU A 100 -11.70 10.04 5.65
N ARG A 101 -11.02 9.07 6.27
CA ARG A 101 -10.74 9.07 7.72
C ARG A 101 -9.96 10.31 8.15
N ALA A 102 -8.95 10.72 7.39
CA ALA A 102 -8.13 11.90 7.67
C ALA A 102 -8.87 13.24 7.52
N SER A 103 -9.92 13.27 6.68
CA SER A 103 -10.71 14.49 6.40
C SER A 103 -11.92 14.66 7.30
N ARG A 104 -12.20 13.71 8.21
CA ARG A 104 -13.29 13.83 9.17
C ARG A 104 -13.03 15.02 10.11
N PRO A 105 -14.04 15.88 10.35
CA PRO A 105 -13.89 16.97 11.29
C PRO A 105 -13.69 16.41 12.70
N VAL A 106 -12.76 17.03 13.45
CA VAL A 106 -12.62 16.76 14.88
C VAL A 106 -13.82 17.40 15.56
N ILE A 107 -14.81 16.58 15.94
CA ILE A 107 -15.93 17.04 16.75
C ILE A 107 -15.47 16.97 18.21
N SER A 108 -15.01 18.09 18.74
CA SER A 108 -14.82 18.25 20.18
C SER A 108 -16.19 18.42 20.87
N PRO A 109 -16.43 17.76 22.01
CA PRO A 109 -17.66 17.95 22.80
C PRO A 109 -17.78 19.37 23.37
#